data_AF-A0A7C5UT26-F1
#
_entry.id   AF-A0A7C5UT26-F1
#
_cell.length_a   1.000
_cell.length_b   1.000
_cell.length_c   1.000
_cell.angle_alpha   90.00
_cell.angle_beta   90.00
_cell.angle_gamma   90.00
#
_symmetry.space_group_name_H-M   'P 1'
#
loop_
_entity.id
_entity.type
_entity.pdbx_description
1 polymer ?
#
loop_
_entity_poly.entity_id
_entity_poly.type
_entity_poly.pdbx_seq_one_letter_code
_entity_poly.pdbx_strand_id
1 'polypeptide(L)' 'MLIPRECIHRDKKLYMVDLFVDDVEKIKSIILLMDVNNVEIIGLSTVYICRECLNILENINMAVLFYLYVV' A
#
# COMPACT_ATOMS: atom_id res chain seq x y z
N MET A 1 -11.73 -3.72 -4.66
CA MET A 1 -12.00 -2.75 -3.57
C MET A 1 -12.43 -1.44 -4.18
N LEU A 2 -13.48 -0.78 -3.66
CA LEU A 2 -13.88 0.55 -4.10
C LEU A 2 -13.40 1.56 -3.07
N ILE A 3 -12.53 2.49 -3.46
CA ILE A 3 -12.13 3.63 -2.64
C ILE A 3 -13.00 4.82 -3.06
N PRO A 4 -13.83 5.40 -2.17
CA PRO A 4 -14.62 6.57 -2.50
C PRO A 4 -13.72 7.72 -2.96
N ARG A 5 -14.09 8.40 -4.05
CA ARG A 5 -13.28 9.47 -4.65
C ARG A 5 -13.02 10.62 -3.69
N GLU A 6 -13.94 10.89 -2.78
CA GLU A 6 -13.84 11.90 -1.71
C GLU A 6 -12.73 11.58 -0.67
N CYS A 7 -12.29 10.33 -0.61
CA CYS A 7 -11.17 9.94 0.23
C CYS A 7 -9.81 10.27 -0.44
N ILE A 8 -9.78 10.47 -1.76
CA ILE A 8 -8.57 10.62 -2.56
C ILE A 8 -8.42 12.09 -2.99
N HIS A 9 -7.63 12.86 -2.24
CA HIS A 9 -7.42 14.30 -2.47
C HIS A 9 -5.92 14.64 -2.40
N ARG A 10 -5.50 15.64 -3.19
CA ARG A 10 -4.09 15.95 -3.55
C ARG A 10 -3.11 16.28 -2.40
N ASP A 11 -3.58 16.36 -1.16
CA ASP A 11 -2.77 16.69 0.02
C ASP A 11 -2.98 15.71 1.19
N LYS A 12 -3.71 14.61 0.96
CA LYS A 12 -3.92 13.59 1.99
C LYS A 12 -2.74 12.62 2.03
N LYS A 13 -2.45 12.18 3.25
CA LYS A 13 -1.53 11.09 3.53
C LYS A 13 -2.35 9.84 3.82
N LEU A 14 -1.96 8.71 3.24
CA LEU A 14 -2.65 7.44 3.38
C LEU A 14 -1.77 6.43 4.11
N TYR A 15 -2.36 5.74 5.09
CA TYR A 15 -1.73 4.64 5.79
C TYR A 15 -2.56 3.37 5.55
N MET A 16 -1.93 2.32 5.04
CA MET A 16 -2.60 1.07 4.71
C MET A 16 -2.56 0.08 5.86
N VAL A 17 -3.65 -0.64 6.07
CA VAL A 17 -3.72 -1.74 7.04
C VAL A 17 -4.44 -2.91 6.39
N ASP A 18 -3.86 -4.10 6.47
CA ASP A 18 -4.50 -5.35 6.06
C ASP A 18 -4.05 -6.47 7.00
N LEU A 19 -4.78 -7.59 7.05
CA LEU A 19 -4.33 -8.76 7.81
C LEU A 19 -3.29 -9.55 7.03
N PHE A 20 -3.51 -9.67 5.72
CA PHE A 20 -2.68 -10.46 4.82
C PHE A 20 -2.57 -9.76 3.47
N VAL A 21 -1.33 -9.59 3.00
CA VAL A 21 -1.01 -8.96 1.71
C VAL A 21 -0.33 -10.00 0.82
N ASP A 22 -1.09 -10.60 -0.10
CA ASP A 22 -0.63 -11.63 -1.03
C ASP A 22 -0.83 -11.27 -2.51
N ASP A 23 -1.71 -10.32 -2.80
CA ASP A 23 -2.04 -9.90 -4.16
C ASP A 23 -1.18 -8.73 -4.64
N VAL A 24 -0.19 -9.08 -5.48
CA VAL A 24 0.72 -8.15 -6.14
C VAL A 24 -0.02 -7.12 -7.00
N GLU A 25 -1.05 -7.53 -7.74
CA GLU A 25 -1.75 -6.65 -8.67
C GLU A 25 -2.64 -5.67 -7.92
N LYS A 26 -3.21 -6.09 -6.79
CA LYS A 26 -3.90 -5.19 -5.84
C LYS A 26 -2.96 -4.10 -5.33
N ILE A 27 -1.76 -4.45 -4.89
CA ILE A 27 -0.77 -3.47 -4.38
C ILE A 27 -0.39 -2.46 -5.46
N LYS A 28 -0.03 -2.93 -6.66
CA LYS A 28 0.30 -2.05 -7.80
C LYS A 28 -0.84 -1.12 -8.16
N SER A 29 -2.07 -1.64 -8.19
CA SER A 29 -3.27 -0.85 -8.52
C SER A 29 -3.52 0.26 -7.50
N ILE A 30 -3.31 -0.01 -6.20
CA ILE A 30 -3.43 0.99 -5.15
C ILE A 30 -2.36 2.07 -5.30
N ILE A 31 -1.10 1.68 -5.49
CA ILE A 31 0.02 2.62 -5.67
C ILE A 31 -0.26 3.54 -6.87
N LEU A 32 -0.58 2.96 -8.03
CA LEU A 32 -0.90 3.72 -9.23
C LEU A 32 -2.07 4.70 -9.02
N LEU A 33 -3.11 4.26 -8.33
CA LEU A 33 -4.26 5.11 -8.02
C LEU A 33 -3.86 6.29 -7.11
N MET A 34 -2.99 6.06 -6.13
CA MET A 34 -2.50 7.13 -5.25
C MET A 34 -1.61 8.11 -6.02
N ASP A 35 -0.68 7.61 -6.84
CA ASP A 35 0.22 8.42 -7.66
C ASP A 35 -0.55 9.34 -8.62
N VAL A 36 -1.52 8.79 -9.36
CA VAL A 36 -2.36 9.57 -10.30
C VAL A 36 -3.12 10.71 -9.61
N ASN A 37 -3.46 10.53 -8.34
CA ASN A 37 -4.19 11.53 -7.56
C ASN A 37 -3.29 12.37 -6.65
N ASN A 38 -1.96 12.23 -6.76
CA ASN A 38 -0.99 12.93 -5.92
C ASN A 38 -1.26 12.72 -4.41
N VAL A 39 -1.57 11.49 -4.02
CA VAL A 39 -1.77 11.09 -2.62
C VAL A 39 -0.52 10.40 -2.12
N GLU A 40 0.04 10.85 -1.00
CA GLU A 40 1.24 10.26 -0.42
C GLU A 40 0.86 9.04 0.42
N ILE A 41 1.42 7.87 0.11
CA ILE A 41 1.32 6.69 0.99
C ILE A 41 2.45 6.75 2.00
N ILE A 42 2.11 6.96 3.26
CA ILE A 42 3.08 7.12 4.35
C ILE A 42 3.47 5.80 5.01
N GLY A 43 2.70 4.73 4.77
CA GLY A 43 3.09 3.40 5.24
C GLY A 43 2.04 2.32 5.09
N LEU A 44 2.44 1.11 5.48
CA LEU A 44 1.63 -0.09 5.53
C LEU A 44 1.92 -0.89 6.82
N SER A 45 0.87 -1.38 7.46
CA SER A 45 0.94 -2.38 8.53
C SER A 45 0.16 -3.63 8.14
N THR A 46 0.78 -4.79 8.24
CA THR A 46 0.12 -6.08 8.02
C THR A 46 0.59 -7.12 9.01
N VAL A 47 -0.14 -8.23 9.18
CA VAL A 47 0.37 -9.37 9.95
C VAL A 47 1.20 -10.26 9.04
N TYR A 48 0.66 -10.59 7.87
CA TYR A 48 1.29 -11.46 6.89
C TYR A 48 1.51 -10.73 5.56
N ILE A 49 2.64 -10.99 4.90
CA ILE A 49 2.92 -10.46 3.55
C ILE A 49 3.63 -11.52 2.72
N CYS A 50 3.26 -11.69 1.45
CA CYS A 50 4.03 -12.54 0.55
C CYS A 50 5.32 -11.83 0.11
N ARG A 51 6.34 -12.63 -0.21
CA ARG A 51 7.66 -12.09 -0.61
C ARG A 51 7.58 -11.16 -1.82
N GLU A 52 6.73 -11.48 -2.80
CA GLU A 52 6.58 -10.69 -4.02
C GLU A 52 6.01 -9.29 -3.72
N CYS A 53 5.02 -9.20 -2.84
CA CYS A 53 4.46 -7.91 -2.42
C CYS A 53 5.48 -7.09 -1.64
N LEU A 54 6.24 -7.72 -0.74
CA LEU A 54 7.29 -7.05 0.03
C LEU A 54 8.33 -6.38 -0.89
N ASN A 55 8.84 -7.12 -1.88
CA ASN A 55 9.81 -6.60 -2.84
C ASN A 55 9.29 -5.36 -3.59
N ILE A 56 8.00 -5.33 -3.93
CA ILE A 56 7.39 -4.18 -4.60
C ILE A 56 7.36 -2.96 -3.67
N LEU A 57 6.94 -3.15 -2.42
CA LEU A 57 6.85 -2.08 -1.43
C LEU A 57 8.22 -1.50 -1.06
N GLU A 58 9.27 -2.33 -1.02
CA GLU A 58 10.65 -1.88 -0.81
C GLU A 58 11.16 -1.06 -2.02
N ASN A 59 10.85 -1.46 -3.25
CA ASN A 59 11.27 -0.76 -4.46
C ASN A 59 10.66 0.64 -4.61
N ILE A 60 9.46 0.87 -4.10
CA ILE A 60 8.83 2.20 -4.08
C ILE A 60 9.28 3.06 -2.89
N ASN A 61 10.26 2.57 -2.12
CA ASN A 61 10.82 3.24 -0.95
C ASN A 61 9.75 3.66 0.08
N MET A 62 8.82 2.73 0.38
CA MET A 62 7.76 2.98 1.35
C MET A 62 8.35 3.30 2.73
N ALA A 63 8.08 4.50 3.24
CA ALA A 63 8.76 5.05 4.41
C ALA A 63 8.52 4.24 5.70
N VAL A 64 7.35 3.62 5.84
CA VAL A 64 6.98 2.84 7.03
C VAL A 64 6.34 1.53 6.58
N LEU A 65 7.00 0.41 6.84
CA LEU A 65 6.50 -0.92 6.52
C LEU A 65 6.62 -1.84 7.75
N PHE A 66 5.47 -2.22 8.32
CA PHE A 66 5.40 -3.14 9.46
C PHE A 66 4.73 -4.46 9.04
N TYR A 67 5.40 -5.57 9.29
CA TYR A 67 4.84 -6.91 9.14
C TYR A 67 5.38 -7.87 10.21
N LEU A 68 4.60 -8.88 10.58
CA LEU A 68 5.01 -9.89 11.56
C LEU A 68 5.68 -11.09 10.89
N TYR A 69 5.18 -11.51 9.73
CA TYR A 69 5.66 -12.72 9.07
C TYR A 69 5.59 -12.61 7.54
N VAL A 70 6.62 -13.11 6.86
CA VAL A 70 6.67 -13.21 5.40
C VAL A 70 6.31 -14.63 4.98
N VAL A 71 5.25 -14.77 4.20
CA VAL A 71 4.73 -16.03 3.66
C VAL A 71 5.35 -16.32 2.30
#